data_AF-A0A525J397-F1
#
_entry.id   AF-A0A525J397-F1
#
_cell.length_a   1.000
_cell.length_b   1.000
_cell.length_c   1.000
_cell.angle_alpha   90.00
_cell.angle_beta   90.00
_cell.angle_gamma   90.00
#
_symmetry.space_group_name_H-M   'P 1'
#
loop_
_entity.id
_entity.type
_entity.pdbx_description
1 polymer ?
#
loop_
_entity_poly.entity_id
_entity_poly.type
_entity_poly.pdbx_seq_one_letter_code
_entity_poly.pdbx_strand_id
1 'polypeptide(L)' 'DPYGVMMSKGDGEFKQLVDDALKEAMKSGLYDRLYTKWFESPIPPKNINLNFPQSEKLRELVKAPSDKANGQ' A
#
# COMPACT_ATOMS: atom_id res chain seq x y z
N ASP A 1 -7.95 8.49 1.78
CA ASP A 1 -7.17 8.59 3.01
C ASP A 1 -5.88 7.79 2.88
N PRO A 2 -4.73 8.25 3.38
CA PRO A 2 -3.50 7.46 3.39
C PRO A 2 -3.57 6.36 4.46
N TYR A 3 -3.42 5.11 4.04
CA TYR A 3 -3.33 3.97 4.97
C TYR A 3 -1.87 3.78 5.39
N GLY A 4 -1.61 3.72 6.70
CA GLY A 4 -0.28 3.49 7.26
C GLY A 4 -0.19 2.18 8.02
N VAL A 5 0.99 1.57 8.04
CA VAL A 5 1.30 0.42 8.92
C VAL A 5 1.60 0.97 10.32
N MET A 6 0.76 0.66 11.30
CA MET A 6 1.02 1.04 12.70
C MET A 6 2.10 0.13 13.31
N MET A 7 3.04 0.73 14.03
CA MET A 7 4.20 0.05 14.60
C MET A 7 4.53 0.62 15.99
N SER A 8 5.28 -0.15 16.80
CA SER A 8 5.62 0.24 18.17
C SER A 8 6.45 1.51 18.19
N LYS A 9 6.12 2.43 19.09
CA LYS A 9 6.83 3.70 19.25
C LYS A 9 8.20 3.44 19.89
N GLY A 10 9.27 3.59 19.11
CA GLY A 10 10.66 3.46 19.57
C GLY A 10 11.51 2.46 18.78
N ASP A 11 10.88 1.64 17.94
CA ASP A 11 11.60 0.64 17.13
C ASP A 11 11.93 1.20 15.73
N GLY A 12 12.93 2.07 15.70
CA GLY A 12 13.36 2.75 14.48
C GLY A 12 13.95 1.80 13.43
N GLU A 13 14.64 0.75 13.87
CA GLU A 13 15.22 -0.25 12.98
C GLU A 13 14.12 -1.08 12.30
N PHE A 14 13.09 -1.51 13.05
CA PHE A 14 11.95 -2.20 12.47
C PHE A 14 11.17 -1.29 11.52
N LYS A 15 10.99 -0.01 11.86
CA LYS A 15 10.38 0.97 10.94
C LYS A 15 11.14 1.03 9.62
N GLN A 16 12.46 1.19 9.68
CA GLN A 16 13.30 1.30 8.49
C GLN A 16 13.22 0.05 7.62
N LEU A 17 13.25 -1.14 8.23
CA LEU A 17 13.08 -2.41 7.53
C LEU A 17 11.74 -2.49 6.80
N VAL A 18 10.65 -2.09 7.47
CA VAL A 18 9.30 -2.06 6.87
C VAL A 18 9.22 -1.05 5.73
N ASP A 19 9.78 0.15 5.92
CA ASP A 19 9.80 1.20 4.89
C ASP A 19 10.57 0.73 3.64
N ASP A 20 11.68 0.04 3.82
CA ASP A 20 12.49 -0.46 2.71
C ASP A 20 11.81 -1.64 1.99
N ALA A 21 11.18 -2.55 2.71
CA ALA A 21 10.37 -3.61 2.12
C ALA A 21 9.18 -3.05 1.32
N LEU A 22 8.50 -2.02 1.83
CA LEU A 22 7.41 -1.34 1.11
C LEU A 22 7.93 -0.66 -0.16
N LYS A 23 9.06 0.05 -0.10
CA LYS A 23 9.68 0.66 -1.29
C LYS A 23 10.04 -0.39 -2.34
N GLU A 24 10.57 -1.54 -1.94
CA GLU A 24 10.89 -2.63 -2.85
C GLU A 24 9.62 -3.23 -3.48
N ALA A 25 8.56 -3.45 -2.68
CA ALA A 25 7.29 -3.95 -3.17
C ALA A 25 6.62 -2.99 -4.17
N MET A 26 6.73 -1.68 -3.94
CA MET A 26 6.24 -0.67 -4.89
C MET A 26 7.09 -0.63 -6.16
N LYS A 27 8.42 -0.62 -6.04
CA LYS A 27 9.34 -0.60 -7.19
C LYS A 27 9.23 -1.85 -8.07
N SER A 28 9.03 -3.01 -7.46
CA SER A 28 8.88 -4.30 -8.17
C SER A 28 7.51 -4.47 -8.83
N GLY A 29 6.56 -3.57 -8.58
CA GLY A 29 5.16 -3.70 -9.02
C GLY A 29 4.39 -4.78 -8.26
N LEU A 30 4.94 -5.33 -7.17
CA LEU A 30 4.23 -6.24 -6.27
C LEU A 30 3.02 -5.54 -5.65
N TYR A 31 3.16 -4.26 -5.31
CA TYR A 31 2.05 -3.44 -4.80
C TYR A 31 0.85 -3.46 -5.76
N ASP A 32 1.05 -3.11 -7.04
CA ASP A 32 -0.03 -3.08 -8.03
C ASP A 32 -0.69 -4.46 -8.17
N ARG A 33 0.10 -5.56 -8.18
CA ARG A 33 -0.45 -6.92 -8.23
C ARG A 33 -1.32 -7.25 -7.03
N LEU A 34 -0.90 -6.85 -5.83
CA LEU A 34 -1.69 -7.04 -4.61
C LEU A 34 -2.94 -6.18 -4.62
N TYR A 35 -2.85 -4.93 -5.09
CA TYR A 35 -4.00 -4.05 -5.24
C TYR A 35 -5.04 -4.68 -6.19
N THR A 36 -4.62 -5.08 -7.38
CA THR A 36 -5.51 -5.75 -8.35
C THR A 36 -6.12 -7.02 -7.77
N LYS A 37 -5.35 -7.84 -7.03
CA LYS A 37 -5.85 -9.08 -6.43
C LYS A 37 -6.94 -8.82 -5.39
N TRP A 38 -6.79 -7.79 -4.56
CA TRP A 38 -7.66 -7.56 -3.41
C TRP A 38 -8.80 -6.57 -3.68
N PHE A 39 -8.66 -5.68 -4.66
CA PHE A 39 -9.61 -4.59 -4.93
C PHE A 39 -10.26 -4.66 -6.32
N GLU A 40 -9.58 -5.24 -7.31
CA GLU A 40 -10.06 -5.29 -8.70
C GLU A 40 -10.29 -6.72 -9.22
N SER A 41 -10.08 -7.73 -8.37
CA SER A 41 -10.30 -9.15 -8.68
C SER A 41 -11.27 -9.78 -7.68
N PRO A 42 -11.92 -10.90 -8.03
CA PRO A 42 -12.72 -11.66 -7.09
C PRO A 42 -11.90 -12.12 -5.87
N ILE A 43 -12.33 -11.74 -4.67
CA ILE A 43 -11.65 -12.11 -3.42
C ILE A 43 -12.38 -13.24 -2.68
N PRO A 44 -11.63 -14.19 -2.08
CA PRO A 44 -12.22 -15.24 -1.26
C PRO A 44 -12.76 -14.67 0.08
N PRO A 45 -13.68 -15.38 0.76
CA PRO A 45 -14.24 -16.70 0.40
C PRO A 45 -15.46 -16.62 -0.53
N LYS A 46 -16.07 -15.43 -0.68
CA LYS A 46 -17.33 -15.26 -1.44
C LYS A 46 -17.14 -14.99 -2.92
N ASN A 47 -15.90 -14.87 -3.40
CA ASN A 47 -15.54 -14.58 -4.78
C ASN A 47 -16.20 -13.31 -5.33
N ILE A 48 -16.30 -12.29 -4.47
CA ILE A 48 -16.88 -10.98 -4.81
C ILE A 48 -15.74 -10.06 -5.21
N ASN A 49 -15.93 -9.27 -6.27
CA ASN A 49 -14.99 -8.23 -6.66
C ASN A 49 -15.46 -6.88 -6.08
N LEU A 50 -14.57 -6.13 -5.45
CA LEU A 50 -14.88 -4.79 -4.94
C LEU A 50 -14.99 -3.77 -6.08
N ASN A 51 -14.40 -4.04 -7.25
CA ASN A 51 -14.34 -3.15 -8.41
C ASN A 51 -13.86 -1.74 -8.01
N PHE A 52 -12.85 -1.66 -7.16
CA PHE A 52 -12.27 -0.40 -6.69
C PHE A 52 -10.99 -0.11 -7.47
N PRO A 53 -11.05 0.68 -8.55
CA PRO A 53 -9.85 1.05 -9.29
C PRO A 53 -8.96 1.96 -8.45
N GLN A 54 -7.65 1.82 -8.62
CA GLN A 54 -6.68 2.63 -7.92
C GLN A 54 -6.84 4.11 -8.29
N SER A 55 -7.12 4.96 -7.30
CA SER A 55 -7.20 6.41 -7.51
C SER A 55 -5.84 6.99 -7.92
N GLU A 56 -5.85 8.08 -8.69
CA GLU A 56 -4.62 8.76 -9.14
C GLU A 56 -3.73 9.16 -7.96
N LYS A 57 -4.34 9.70 -6.90
CA LYS A 57 -3.64 10.04 -5.65
C LYS A 57 -2.88 8.85 -5.05
N LEU A 58 -3.47 7.66 -5.09
CA LEU A 58 -2.82 6.45 -4.58
C LEU A 58 -1.68 6.00 -5.51
N ARG A 59 -1.85 6.11 -6.83
CA ARG A 59 -0.76 5.87 -7.80
C ARG A 59 0.43 6.80 -7.58
N GLU A 60 0.19 8.07 -7.28
CA GLU A 60 1.26 9.02 -7.00
C GLU A 60 2.01 8.67 -5.71
N LEU A 61 1.29 8.31 -4.65
CA LEU A 61 1.90 7.86 -3.37
C LEU A 61 2.71 6.57 -3.52
N VAL A 62 2.30 5.66 -4.40
CA VAL A 62 3.04 4.42 -4.69
C VAL A 62 4.31 4.70 -5.47
N LYS A 63 4.30 5.67 -6.39
CA LYS A 63 5.49 6.11 -7.12
C LYS A 63 6.47 6.89 -6.24
N ALA A 64 5.95 7.64 -5.28
CA ALA A 64 6.73 8.45 -4.35
C ALA A 64 6.28 8.20 -2.89
N PRO A 65 6.69 7.06 -2.29
CA PRO A 65 6.30 6.71 -0.93
C PRO A 65 6.82 7.75 0.06
N SER A 66 5.92 8.24 0.92
CA SER A 66 6.19 9.26 1.93
C SER A 66 5.48 8.91 3.23
N ASP A 67 6.16 9.13 4.36
CA ASP A 67 5.59 9.01 5.72
C ASP A 67 4.55 10.10 6.04
N LYS A 68 4.40 11.10 5.15
CA LYS A 68 3.42 12.17 5.34
C LYS A 68 2.07 11.72 4.79
N ALA A 69 1.05 11.76 5.64
CA ALA A 69 -0.33 11.73 5.19
C ALA A 69 -0.57 12.97 4.32
N ASN A 70 -0.51 12.83 2.99
CA ASN A 70 -0.87 13.93 2.09
C ASN A 70 -2.39 14.12 2.16
N GLY A 71 -2.81 14.96 3.10
CA GLY A 71 -4.19 15.20 3.49
C GLY A 71 -4.30 16.06 4.76
N GLN A 72 -3.61 17.20 4.77
CA GLN A 72 -4.10 18.44 5.41
C GLN A 72 -4.13 19.52 4.33
#